data_AF-A0A2V6Y1N7-F1
#
_entry.id   AF-A0A2V6Y1N7-F1
#
_cell.length_a   1.000
_cell.length_b   1.000
_cell.length_c   1.000
_cell.angle_alpha   90.00
_cell.angle_beta   90.00
_cell.angle_gamma   90.00
#
_symmetry.space_group_name_H-M   'P 1'
#
loop_
_entity.id
_entity.type
_entity.pdbx_description
1 polymer ?
#
loop_
_entity_poly.entity_id
_entity_poly.type
_entity_poly.pdbx_seq_one_letter_code
_entity_poly.pdbx_strand_id
1 'polypeptide(L)'
;MPAASALSAEIQDGTLDLVAFLEAHNPSMIVYDFPRPFERHCNFLQLLKQTDALRKRTWVLTTTDKKALDGAGGASGVIEIVLGEPYSIVEVVEAVHHALSDGRLPGPESQRL
;
A
#
# COMPACT_ATOMS: atom_id res chain seq x y z
N MET A 1 2.39 -16.51 -8.20
CA MET A 1 1.11 -16.19 -7.53
C MET A 1 0.30 -15.31 -8.48
N PRO A 2 -1.02 -15.49 -8.60
CA PRO A 2 -1.83 -14.57 -9.39
C PRO A 2 -1.76 -13.18 -8.77
N ALA A 3 -1.59 -12.16 -9.63
CA ALA A 3 -1.63 -10.76 -9.25
C ALA A 3 -2.79 -10.09 -9.99
N ALA A 4 -3.39 -9.10 -9.37
CA ALA A 4 -4.41 -8.26 -9.97
C ALA A 4 -4.10 -6.80 -9.61
N SER A 5 -4.46 -5.88 -10.49
CA SER A 5 -4.29 -4.44 -10.30
C SER A 5 -5.59 -3.72 -10.62
N ALA A 6 -5.78 -2.59 -9.98
CA ALA A 6 -6.93 -1.70 -10.16
C ALA A 6 -6.47 -0.26 -9.90
N LEU A 7 -7.13 0.71 -10.51
CA LEU A 7 -6.89 2.11 -10.20
C LEU A 7 -7.70 2.51 -8.97
N SER A 8 -7.06 3.22 -8.04
CA SER A 8 -7.76 3.71 -6.84
C SER A 8 -8.90 4.69 -7.16
N ALA A 9 -8.81 5.39 -8.30
CA ALA A 9 -9.85 6.28 -8.80
C ALA A 9 -11.13 5.52 -9.17
N GLU A 10 -11.02 4.37 -9.83
CA GLU A 10 -12.17 3.54 -10.24
C GLU A 10 -12.93 2.97 -9.04
N ILE A 11 -12.23 2.74 -7.92
CA ILE A 11 -12.87 2.36 -6.65
C ILE A 11 -13.61 3.56 -6.06
N GLN A 12 -13.02 4.76 -6.13
CA GLN A 12 -13.60 5.98 -5.53
C GLN A 12 -14.84 6.49 -6.26
N ASP A 13 -14.86 6.36 -7.59
CA ASP A 13 -16.00 6.77 -8.42
C ASP A 13 -17.05 5.67 -8.62
N GLY A 14 -16.76 4.44 -8.16
CA GLY A 14 -17.66 3.31 -8.23
C GLY A 14 -17.66 2.56 -9.56
N THR A 15 -16.78 2.91 -10.50
CA THR A 15 -16.55 2.16 -11.74
C THR A 15 -16.12 0.71 -11.44
N LEU A 16 -15.35 0.53 -10.36
CA LEU A 16 -14.93 -0.78 -9.86
C LEU A 16 -15.61 -1.11 -8.53
N ASP A 17 -16.34 -2.22 -8.51
CA ASP A 17 -16.83 -2.83 -7.27
C ASP A 17 -15.66 -3.51 -6.55
N LEU A 18 -15.19 -2.87 -5.49
CA LEU A 18 -14.07 -3.36 -4.68
C LEU A 18 -14.35 -4.73 -4.05
N VAL A 19 -15.58 -4.98 -3.60
CA VAL A 19 -15.90 -6.24 -2.92
C VAL A 19 -15.87 -7.38 -3.93
N ALA A 20 -16.53 -7.21 -5.08
CA ALA A 20 -16.52 -8.20 -6.16
C ALA A 20 -15.09 -8.46 -6.68
N PHE A 21 -14.29 -7.40 -6.82
CA PHE A 21 -12.89 -7.52 -7.23
C PHE A 21 -12.05 -8.33 -6.22
N LEU A 22 -12.23 -8.08 -4.93
CA LEU A 22 -11.52 -8.83 -3.88
C LEU A 22 -11.97 -10.28 -3.78
N GLU A 23 -13.25 -10.58 -4.02
CA GLU A 23 -13.75 -11.96 -4.04
C GLU A 23 -13.20 -12.73 -5.24
N ALA A 24 -13.16 -12.11 -6.42
CA ALA A 24 -12.65 -12.73 -7.65
C ALA A 24 -11.16 -13.07 -7.58
N HIS A 25 -10.36 -12.22 -6.92
CA HIS A 25 -8.91 -12.36 -6.88
C HIS A 25 -8.35 -12.89 -5.54
N ASN A 26 -9.11 -12.76 -4.45
CA ASN A 26 -8.76 -13.13 -3.08
C ASN A 26 -7.28 -12.88 -2.70
N PRO A 27 -6.80 -11.63 -2.81
CA PRO A 27 -5.39 -11.34 -2.55
C PRO A 27 -5.03 -11.59 -1.09
N SER A 28 -3.87 -12.20 -0.81
CA SER A 28 -3.33 -12.32 0.54
C SER A 28 -2.73 -11.00 1.06
N MET A 29 -2.33 -10.12 0.15
CA MET A 29 -1.66 -8.85 0.42
C MET A 29 -2.10 -7.76 -0.56
N ILE A 30 -2.13 -6.52 -0.10
CA ILE A 30 -2.38 -5.32 -0.89
C ILE A 30 -1.10 -4.49 -0.96
N VAL A 31 -0.64 -4.17 -2.16
CA VAL A 31 0.32 -3.08 -2.40
C VAL A 31 -0.50 -1.85 -2.79
N TYR A 32 -0.38 -0.77 -2.03
CA TYR A 32 -1.14 0.45 -2.23
C TYR A 32 -0.19 1.63 -2.44
N ASP A 33 -0.24 2.19 -3.65
CA ASP A 33 0.49 3.40 -4.00
C ASP A 33 -0.32 4.64 -3.63
N PHE A 34 0.30 5.59 -2.92
CA PHE A 34 -0.33 6.84 -2.48
C PHE A 34 -0.34 7.87 -3.61
N PRO A 35 -1.51 8.20 -4.18
CA PRO A 35 -1.61 9.29 -5.12
C PRO A 35 -1.67 10.64 -4.39
N ARG A 36 -1.26 11.71 -5.08
CA ARG A 36 -1.50 13.08 -4.64
C ARG A 36 -2.91 13.54 -5.04
N PRO A 37 -3.54 14.47 -4.27
CA PRO A 37 -3.05 15.11 -3.04
C PRO A 37 -3.23 14.23 -1.79
N PHE A 38 -2.21 14.16 -0.93
CA PHE A 38 -2.11 13.12 0.11
C PHE A 38 -3.19 13.19 1.19
N GLU A 39 -3.66 14.38 1.56
CA GLU A 39 -4.65 14.58 2.62
C GLU A 39 -5.94 13.79 2.34
N ARG A 40 -6.40 13.84 1.08
CA ARG A 40 -7.58 13.10 0.63
C ARG A 40 -7.35 11.59 0.67
N HIS A 41 -6.16 11.16 0.24
CA HIS A 41 -5.85 9.74 0.10
C HIS A 41 -5.48 9.06 1.42
N CYS A 42 -5.05 9.81 2.44
CA CYS A 42 -4.93 9.31 3.81
C CYS A 42 -6.30 8.90 4.38
N ASN A 43 -7.32 9.76 4.24
CA ASN A 43 -8.68 9.43 4.68
C ASN A 43 -9.25 8.22 3.91
N PHE A 44 -9.01 8.15 2.61
CA PHE A 44 -9.45 7.01 1.80
C PHE A 44 -8.76 5.70 2.22
N LEU A 45 -7.46 5.72 2.49
CA LEU A 45 -6.76 4.55 3.02
C LEU A 45 -7.34 4.08 4.36
N GLN A 46 -7.69 5.02 5.24
CA GLN A 46 -8.32 4.68 6.52
C GLN A 46 -9.65 3.96 6.31
N LEU A 47 -10.49 4.43 5.37
CA LEU A 47 -11.74 3.77 5.01
C LEU A 47 -11.50 2.36 4.44
N LEU A 48 -10.53 2.20 3.54
CA LEU A 48 -10.16 0.89 2.99
C LEU A 48 -9.73 -0.09 4.08
N LYS A 49 -8.87 0.34 5.02
CA LYS A 49 -8.41 -0.50 6.14
C LYS A 49 -9.53 -0.88 7.11
N GLN A 50 -10.59 -0.07 7.21
CA GLN A 50 -11.75 -0.35 8.06
C GLN A 50 -12.79 -1.26 7.37
N THR A 51 -12.72 -1.41 6.05
CA THR A 51 -13.61 -2.28 5.27
C THR A 51 -13.36 -3.74 5.62
N ASP A 52 -14.41 -4.49 5.96
CA ASP A 52 -14.28 -5.85 6.50
C ASP A 52 -13.57 -6.84 5.54
N ALA A 53 -13.81 -6.71 4.23
CA ALA A 53 -13.13 -7.52 3.21
C ALA A 53 -11.59 -7.33 3.16
N LEU A 54 -11.12 -6.19 3.68
CA LEU A 54 -9.73 -5.76 3.66
C LEU A 54 -9.05 -5.78 5.03
N ARG A 55 -9.83 -5.81 6.12
CA ARG A 55 -9.35 -5.67 7.50
C ARG A 55 -8.26 -6.68 7.88
N LYS A 56 -8.31 -7.89 7.31
CA LYS A 56 -7.36 -8.99 7.59
C LYS A 56 -6.22 -9.09 6.58
N ARG A 57 -6.15 -8.21 5.59
CA ARG A 57 -5.13 -8.26 4.54
C ARG A 57 -3.86 -7.56 5.02
N THR A 58 -2.70 -8.07 4.63
CA THR A 58 -1.43 -7.38 4.86
C THR A 58 -1.28 -6.25 3.85
N TRP A 59 -0.77 -5.10 4.29
CA TRP A 59 -0.62 -3.91 3.47
C TRP A 59 0.84 -3.55 3.31
N VAL A 60 1.28 -3.29 2.08
CA VAL A 60 2.52 -2.60 1.77
C VAL A 60 2.13 -1.25 1.18
N LEU A 61 2.55 -0.17 1.81
CA LEU A 61 2.21 1.18 1.37
C LEU A 61 3.40 1.79 0.65
N THR A 62 3.17 2.37 -0.52
CA THR A 62 4.21 3.01 -1.34
C THR A 62 3.87 4.46 -1.63
N THR A 63 4.88 5.29 -1.82
CA THR A 63 4.74 6.69 -2.25
C THR A 63 5.99 7.13 -2.99
N THR A 64 5.90 8.13 -3.87
CA THR A 64 7.06 8.77 -4.51
C THR A 64 7.58 10.00 -3.76
N ASP A 65 6.90 10.42 -2.69
CA ASP A 65 7.30 11.55 -1.86
C ASP A 65 6.82 11.34 -0.42
N LYS A 66 7.68 10.68 0.37
CA LYS A 66 7.40 10.34 1.77
C LYS A 66 7.37 11.59 2.64
N LYS A 67 8.24 12.55 2.35
CA LYS A 67 8.32 13.80 3.08
C LYS A 67 7.01 14.59 3.02
N ALA A 68 6.42 14.73 1.84
CA ALA A 68 5.14 15.41 1.71
C ALA A 68 3.97 14.58 2.25
N LEU A 69 4.03 13.24 2.18
CA LEU A 69 3.04 12.38 2.82
C LEU A 69 3.03 12.53 4.34
N ASP A 70 4.21 12.56 4.97
CA ASP A 70 4.36 12.77 6.41
C ASP A 70 3.82 14.15 6.83
N GLY A 71 4.07 15.18 6.02
CA GLY A 71 3.52 16.53 6.22
C GLY A 71 1.99 16.62 6.12
N ALA A 72 1.35 15.69 5.39
CA ALA A 72 -0.09 15.62 5.18
C ALA A 72 -0.83 14.73 6.22
N GLY A 73 -0.16 14.35 7.31
CA GLY A 73 -0.74 13.52 8.38
C GLY A 73 -0.34 12.04 8.32
N GLY A 74 0.42 11.64 7.28
CA GLY A 74 1.22 10.42 7.24
C GLY A 74 0.48 9.08 7.32
N ALA A 75 1.16 8.03 6.87
CA ALA A 75 0.84 6.65 7.27
C ALA A 75 2.12 5.97 7.76
N SER A 76 2.03 5.22 8.85
CA SER A 76 3.18 4.46 9.35
C SER A 76 3.55 3.31 8.41
N GLY A 77 4.84 3.03 8.29
CA GLY A 77 5.35 1.90 7.50
C GLY A 77 5.25 2.09 5.98
N VAL A 78 5.24 3.33 5.49
CA VAL A 78 5.27 3.63 4.06
C VAL A 78 6.70 3.53 3.53
N ILE A 79 6.85 2.81 2.42
CA ILE A 79 8.07 2.64 1.65
C ILE A 79 8.10 3.73 0.57
N GLU A 80 9.22 4.40 0.44
CA GLU A 80 9.39 5.45 -0.57
C GLU A 80 9.98 4.84 -1.85
N ILE A 81 9.28 5.03 -2.97
CA ILE A 81 9.75 4.68 -4.31
C ILE A 81 10.36 5.93 -4.93
N VAL A 82 11.68 6.03 -4.92
CA VAL A 82 12.40 7.09 -5.64
C VAL A 82 12.45 6.74 -7.13
N LEU A 83 11.76 7.54 -7.96
CA LEU A 83 11.74 7.38 -9.41
C LEU A 83 13.13 7.66 -10.01
N GLY A 84 13.66 6.72 -10.79
CA GLY A 84 14.97 6.84 -11.44
C GLY A 84 16.14 6.28 -10.64
N GLU A 85 15.92 5.85 -9.40
CA GLU A 85 16.91 5.10 -8.62
C GLU A 85 16.72 3.59 -8.80
N PRO A 86 17.77 2.84 -9.17
CA PRO A 86 17.66 1.42 -9.52
C PRO A 86 17.28 0.51 -8.35
N TYR A 87 17.35 0.98 -7.10
CA TYR A 87 17.17 0.18 -5.90
C TYR A 87 15.83 0.42 -5.17
N SER A 88 15.06 1.46 -5.52
CA SER A 88 13.85 1.82 -4.76
C SER A 88 12.72 0.78 -4.85
N ILE A 89 12.68 0.00 -5.95
CA ILE A 89 11.71 -1.09 -6.10
C ILE A 89 12.11 -2.34 -5.28
N VAL A 90 13.40 -2.50 -4.96
CA VAL A 90 13.90 -3.66 -4.23
C VAL A 90 13.33 -3.68 -2.82
N GLU A 91 13.22 -2.52 -2.18
CA GLU A 91 12.62 -2.39 -0.85
C GLU A 91 11.15 -2.83 -0.81
N VAL A 92 10.40 -2.55 -1.88
CA VAL A 92 9.01 -3.01 -2.02
C VAL A 92 8.98 -4.53 -2.14
N VAL A 93 9.85 -5.11 -2.98
CA VAL A 93 9.96 -6.56 -3.17
C VAL A 93 10.36 -7.26 -1.87
N GLU A 94 11.33 -6.73 -1.13
CA GLU A 94 11.76 -7.25 0.17
C GLU A 94 10.64 -7.18 1.21
N ALA A 95 9.92 -6.05 1.28
CA ALA A 95 8.78 -5.91 2.19
C ALA A 95 7.66 -6.90 1.87
N VAL A 96 7.38 -7.14 0.58
CA VAL A 96 6.43 -8.17 0.14
C VAL A 96 6.90 -9.56 0.56
N HIS A 97 8.17 -9.92 0.31
CA HIS A 97 8.71 -11.21 0.72
C HIS A 97 8.64 -11.42 2.24
N HIS A 98 9.00 -10.42 3.02
CA HIS A 98 8.93 -10.47 4.48
C HIS A 98 7.48 -10.62 4.97
N ALA A 99 6.56 -9.80 4.43
CA ALA A 99 5.17 -9.84 4.83
C ALA A 99 4.46 -11.15 4.44
N LEU A 100 4.92 -11.84 3.38
CA LEU A 100 4.47 -13.19 3.03
C LEU A 100 5.06 -14.28 3.93
N SER A 101 6.26 -14.06 4.48
CA SER A 101 6.98 -15.04 5.30
C SER A 101 6.53 -15.00 6.77
N ASP A 102 6.36 -13.79 7.33
CA ASP A 102 6.20 -13.58 8.78
C ASP A 102 4.81 -13.01 9.16
N GLY A 103 4.00 -12.59 8.20
CA GLY A 103 2.70 -11.95 8.47
C GLY A 103 2.80 -10.57 9.14
N ARG A 104 3.99 -9.98 9.25
CA ARG A 104 4.25 -8.64 9.83
C ARG A 104 5.24 -7.87 8.95
N LEU A 105 5.14 -6.54 8.91
CA LEU A 105 6.15 -5.68 8.28
C LEU A 105 7.32 -5.41 9.24
N PRO A 106 8.56 -5.24 8.75
CA PRO A 106 9.67 -4.80 9.57
C PRO A 106 9.43 -3.36 10.07
N GLY A 107 9.81 -3.09 11.33
CA GLY A 107 9.76 -1.74 11.90
C GLY A 107 10.83 -0.82 11.31
N PRO A 108 10.67 0.51 11.39
CA PRO A 108 11.53 1.48 10.70
C PRO A 108 12.98 1.62 11.22
N GLU A 109 13.50 0.69 12.04
CA GLU A 109 14.76 0.89 12.77
C GLU A 109 15.91 -0.08 12.41
N SER A 110 15.78 -0.92 11.39
CA SER A 110 16.82 -1.92 11.07
C SER A 110 17.83 -1.53 9.98
N GLN A 111 17.95 -0.25 9.61
CA GLN A 111 18.92 0.21 8.59
C GLN A 111 19.91 1.26 9.12
N ARG A 112 20.48 1.03 10.31
CA ARG A 112 21.73 1.70 10.70
C ARG A 112 22.75 0.66 11.13
N LEU A 113 23.61 0.29 10.17
CA LEU A 113 24.99 -0.14 10.42
C LEU A 113 25.90 1.05 10.22
#